data_AF-A0A147BJC9-F1
#
_entry.id   AF-A0A147BJC9-F1
#
_cell.length_a   1.000
_cell.length_b   1.000
_cell.length_c   1.000
_cell.angle_alpha   90.00
_cell.angle_beta   90.00
_cell.angle_gamma   90.00
#
_symmetry.space_group_name_H-M   'P 1'
#
loop_
_entity.id
_entity.type
_entity.pdbx_description
1 polymer ?
#
loop_
_entity_poly.entity_id
_entity_poly.type
_entity_poly.pdbx_seq_one_letter_code
_entity_poly.pdbx_strand_id
1 'polypeptide(L)'
;RFISSTYSRFASVSLIKQNNSIHPLETRRLIALVCLLHRLHYNPGLSSSSLLEPPNRVSHRQNNSKSFKRLFGSTLAFNNSALSQAINHWNGLPDDIVTISDANMFRSALTNFFLIPG
;
A
#
# COMPACT_ATOMS: atom_id res chain seq x y z
N ARG A 1 -4.77 -22.98 9.99
CA ARG A 1 -4.65 -24.25 10.74
C ARG A 1 -3.45 -24.06 11.68
N PHE A 2 -3.68 -23.57 12.91
CA PHE A 2 -2.73 -23.43 14.06
C PHE A 2 -3.10 -22.30 15.07
N ILE A 3 -4.25 -21.61 14.96
CA ILE A 3 -4.57 -20.49 15.89
C ILE A 3 -5.90 -20.67 16.65
N SER A 4 -6.71 -21.69 16.36
CA SER A 4 -7.99 -21.84 17.06
C SER A 4 -8.42 -23.30 17.12
N SER A 5 -8.51 -23.83 18.35
CA SER A 5 -9.11 -25.13 18.67
C SER A 5 -10.64 -25.04 18.57
N THR A 6 -11.14 -24.75 17.36
CA THR A 6 -12.58 -24.73 17.10
C THR A 6 -12.79 -25.27 15.69
N TYR A 7 -13.17 -26.54 15.64
CA TYR A 7 -13.34 -27.33 14.42
C TYR A 7 -14.84 -27.35 14.09
N SER A 8 -15.31 -26.40 13.27
CA SER A 8 -16.66 -26.46 12.72
C SER A 8 -16.62 -26.35 11.21
N ARG A 9 -17.18 -27.35 10.53
CA ARG A 9 -17.30 -27.45 9.06
C ARG A 9 -18.15 -26.31 8.45
N PHE A 10 -18.96 -25.65 9.27
CA PHE A 10 -19.83 -24.53 8.87
C PHE A 10 -19.25 -23.16 9.21
N ALA A 11 -18.11 -23.10 9.91
CA ALA A 11 -17.46 -21.84 10.25
C ALA A 11 -16.63 -21.35 9.06
N SER A 12 -17.19 -20.45 8.26
CA SER A 12 -16.46 -19.72 7.23
C SER A 12 -15.20 -19.10 7.83
N VAL A 13 -14.04 -19.32 7.20
CA VAL A 13 -12.73 -18.79 7.62
C VAL A 13 -12.76 -17.26 7.77
N SER A 14 -13.66 -16.58 7.06
CA SER A 14 -13.95 -15.15 7.17
C SER A 14 -14.50 -14.73 8.54
N LEU A 15 -15.33 -15.57 9.18
CA LEU A 15 -15.98 -15.26 10.46
C LEU A 15 -15.01 -15.38 11.65
N ILE A 16 -14.08 -16.34 11.60
CA ILE A 16 -13.05 -16.53 12.63
C ILE A 16 -12.02 -15.39 12.60
N LYS A 17 -11.74 -14.84 11.41
CA LYS A 17 -10.85 -13.67 11.25
C LYS A 17 -11.47 -12.37 11.74
N GLN A 18 -12.80 -12.26 11.83
CA GLN A 18 -13.47 -11.10 12.42
C GLN A 18 -13.33 -11.05 13.95
N ASN A 19 -13.21 -12.21 14.60
CA ASN A 19 -13.21 -12.29 16.06
C ASN A 19 -11.86 -11.97 16.72
N ASN A 20 -10.78 -11.99 15.94
CA ASN A 20 -9.52 -11.39 16.32
C ASN A 20 -9.39 -10.09 15.52
N SER A 21 -9.17 -8.97 16.18
CA SER A 21 -8.92 -7.62 15.63
C SER A 21 -7.66 -7.54 14.73
N ILE A 22 -7.53 -8.47 13.79
CA ILE A 22 -6.42 -8.61 12.86
C ILE A 22 -6.94 -8.06 11.54
N HIS A 23 -6.47 -6.87 11.19
CA HIS A 23 -6.79 -6.25 9.91
C HIS A 23 -6.55 -7.21 8.74
N PRO A 24 -7.34 -7.07 7.65
CA PRO A 24 -7.22 -7.92 6.47
C PRO A 24 -5.76 -8.06 6.03
N LEU A 25 -5.36 -9.29 5.70
CA LEU A 25 -3.98 -9.59 5.27
C LEU A 25 -3.58 -8.73 4.08
N GLU A 26 -4.53 -8.46 3.20
CA GLU A 26 -4.40 -7.58 2.05
C GLU A 26 -4.00 -6.16 2.45
N THR A 27 -4.70 -5.53 3.39
CA THR A 27 -4.36 -4.19 3.91
C THR A 27 -2.96 -4.15 4.50
N ARG A 28 -2.58 -5.17 5.28
CA ARG A 28 -1.23 -5.25 5.86
C ARG A 28 -0.14 -5.40 4.79
N ARG A 29 -0.40 -6.23 3.77
CA ARG A 29 0.52 -6.41 2.63
C ARG A 29 0.64 -5.12 1.82
N LEU A 30 -0.46 -4.40 1.61
CA LEU A 30 -0.49 -3.10 0.93
C LEU A 30 0.35 -2.08 1.70
N ILE A 31 0.11 -1.89 3.00
CA ILE A 31 0.89 -0.95 3.84
C ILE A 31 2.38 -1.27 3.77
N ALA A 32 2.77 -2.55 3.88
CA ALA A 32 4.16 -2.97 3.79
C ALA A 32 4.78 -2.63 2.41
N LEU A 33 4.02 -2.81 1.33
CA LEU A 33 4.46 -2.51 -0.02
C LEU A 33 4.60 -1.01 -0.25
N VAL A 34 3.67 -0.19 0.24
CA VAL A 34 3.76 1.28 0.17
C VAL A 34 4.93 1.80 1.02
N CYS A 35 5.19 1.20 2.20
CA CYS A 35 6.39 1.50 2.99
C CYS A 35 7.69 1.10 2.27
N LEU A 36 7.67 0.03 1.46
CA LEU A 36 8.81 -0.36 0.64
C LEU A 36 9.07 0.68 -0.46
N LEU A 37 8.02 1.16 -1.13
CA LEU A 37 8.11 2.23 -2.14
C LEU A 37 8.69 3.52 -1.53
N HIS A 38 8.22 3.90 -0.34
CA HIS A 38 8.78 5.02 0.44
C HIS A 38 10.29 4.87 0.63
N ARG A 39 10.73 3.72 1.15
CA ARG A 39 12.14 3.45 1.37
C ARG A 39 12.96 3.49 0.08
N LEU A 40 12.44 2.95 -1.02
CA LEU A 40 13.12 2.99 -2.32
C LEU A 40 13.25 4.41 -2.88
N HIS A 41 12.29 5.28 -2.59
CA HIS A 41 12.30 6.68 -3.03
C HIS A 41 13.27 7.54 -2.20
N TYR A 42 13.25 7.39 -0.88
CA TYR A 42 14.11 8.15 0.03
C TYR A 42 15.53 7.56 0.19
N ASN A 43 15.76 6.31 -0.24
CA ASN A 43 17.09 5.70 -0.28
C ASN A 43 17.55 5.49 -1.74
N PRO A 44 18.27 6.47 -2.33
CA PRO A 44 18.69 6.41 -3.73
C PRO A 44 19.68 5.27 -4.03
N GLY A 45 20.36 4.72 -3.01
CA GLY A 45 21.32 3.61 -3.19
C GLY A 45 20.67 2.28 -3.57
N LEU A 46 19.35 2.15 -3.42
CA LEU A 46 18.58 0.93 -3.75
C LEU A 46 17.65 1.13 -4.95
N SER A 47 17.60 2.34 -5.51
CA SER A 47 16.58 2.71 -6.49
C SER A 47 16.92 2.15 -7.88
N SER A 48 16.15 1.15 -8.31
CA SER A 48 16.09 0.76 -9.72
C SER A 48 15.34 1.86 -10.46
N SER A 49 16.09 2.78 -11.09
CA SER A 49 15.61 4.03 -11.72
C SER A 49 14.40 3.88 -12.65
N SER A 50 14.15 2.69 -13.19
CA SER A 50 13.04 2.44 -14.11
C SER A 50 11.68 2.23 -13.44
N LEU A 51 11.62 1.86 -12.14
CA LEU A 51 10.35 1.53 -11.46
C LEU A 51 9.65 2.75 -10.84
N LEU A 52 10.41 3.80 -10.50
CA LEU A 52 9.94 4.95 -9.72
C LEU A 52 10.17 6.27 -10.47
N GLU A 53 9.79 6.29 -11.75
CA GLU A 53 9.89 7.51 -12.55
C GLU A 53 8.83 8.53 -12.10
N PRO A 54 9.18 9.83 -12.05
CA PRO A 54 8.19 10.87 -11.88
C PRO A 54 7.23 10.89 -13.10
N PRO A 55 5.95 11.25 -12.90
CA PRO A 55 5.00 11.33 -13.99
C PRO A 55 5.37 12.47 -14.95
N ASN A 56 5.28 12.21 -16.26
CA ASN A 56 5.58 13.19 -17.31
C ASN A 56 4.69 14.45 -17.26
N ARG A 57 3.53 14.36 -16.59
CA ARG A 57 2.62 15.49 -16.35
C ARG A 57 2.08 15.40 -14.93
N VAL A 58 2.35 16.42 -14.13
CA VAL A 58 1.83 16.56 -12.77
C VAL A 58 0.58 17.44 -12.83
N SER A 59 -0.60 16.85 -12.59
CA SER A 59 -1.81 17.63 -12.35
C SER A 59 -1.96 17.82 -10.85
N HIS A 60 -1.79 19.04 -10.36
CA HIS A 60 -1.96 19.36 -8.93
C HIS A 60 -3.34 19.01 -8.37
N ARG A 61 -4.35 18.88 -9.24
CA ARG A 61 -5.72 18.54 -8.81
C ARG A 61 -5.92 17.04 -8.55
N GLN A 62 -5.00 16.19 -9.00
CA GLN A 62 -5.19 14.73 -9.00
C GLN A 62 -4.01 13.95 -8.44
N ASN A 63 -2.83 14.56 -8.32
CA ASN A 63 -1.61 13.91 -7.86
C ASN A 63 -0.96 14.70 -6.72
N ASN A 64 -0.36 13.98 -5.78
CA ASN A 64 0.52 14.55 -4.74
C ASN A 64 1.91 14.94 -5.29
N SER A 65 2.68 15.70 -4.51
CA SER A 65 3.98 16.26 -4.91
C SER A 65 5.06 15.22 -5.21
N LYS A 66 4.94 13.98 -4.68
CA LYS A 66 5.86 12.85 -4.95
C LYS A 66 5.16 11.69 -5.66
N SER A 67 4.19 11.97 -6.52
CA SER A 67 3.50 10.91 -7.26
C SER A 67 4.47 10.19 -8.19
N PHE A 68 4.27 8.89 -8.35
CA PHE A 68 4.98 8.07 -9.33
C PHE A 68 4.20 7.98 -10.63
N LYS A 69 4.91 7.74 -11.72
CA LYS A 69 4.32 7.36 -13.01
C LYS A 69 3.49 6.10 -12.81
N ARG A 70 2.22 6.16 -13.19
CA ARG A 70 1.34 5.00 -13.11
C ARG A 70 1.86 3.93 -14.06
N LEU A 71 2.11 2.73 -13.53
CA LEU A 71 2.49 1.59 -14.34
C LEU A 71 1.25 0.95 -14.94
N PHE A 72 1.26 0.79 -16.25
CA PHE A 72 0.25 0.05 -16.98
C PHE A 72 0.92 -1.04 -17.80
N GLY A 73 0.39 -2.25 -17.67
CA GLY A 73 0.78 -3.38 -18.50
C GLY A 73 -0.33 -3.71 -19.48
N SER A 74 0.03 -4.43 -20.54
CA SER A 74 -0.91 -4.96 -21.53
C SER A 74 -1.87 -6.01 -20.96
N THR A 75 -1.57 -6.57 -19.79
CA THR A 75 -2.37 -7.63 -19.16
C THR A 75 -3.11 -7.14 -17.92
N LEU A 76 -4.35 -7.63 -17.75
CA LEU A 76 -5.12 -7.44 -16.51
C LEU A 76 -4.40 -7.99 -15.28
N ALA A 77 -3.62 -9.07 -15.44
CA ALA A 77 -2.83 -9.64 -14.35
C ALA A 77 -1.76 -8.66 -13.84
N PHE A 78 -1.09 -7.94 -14.74
CA PHE A 78 -0.11 -6.92 -14.36
C PHE A 78 -0.78 -5.69 -13.73
N ASN A 79 -1.90 -5.22 -14.31
CA ASN A 79 -2.63 -4.07 -13.77
C ASN A 79 -3.23 -4.34 -12.39
N ASN A 80 -3.60 -5.59 -12.10
CA ASN A 80 -4.05 -6.05 -10.79
C ASN A 80 -2.91 -6.55 -9.89
N SER A 81 -1.65 -6.45 -10.32
CA SER A 81 -0.52 -6.86 -9.49
C SER A 81 -0.36 -5.94 -8.28
N ALA A 82 0.26 -6.46 -7.22
CA ALA A 82 0.46 -5.73 -5.98
C ALA A 82 1.25 -4.42 -6.16
N LEU A 83 2.18 -4.38 -7.13
CA LEU A 83 3.00 -3.21 -7.41
C LEU A 83 2.18 -2.10 -8.08
N SER A 84 1.41 -2.43 -9.12
CA SER A 84 0.51 -1.49 -9.80
C SER A 84 -0.53 -0.92 -8.83
N GLN A 85 -1.09 -1.75 -7.96
CA GLN A 85 -2.00 -1.31 -6.91
C GLN A 85 -1.31 -0.37 -5.91
N ALA A 86 -0.11 -0.73 -5.42
CA ALA A 86 0.60 0.09 -4.45
C ALA A 86 0.97 1.48 -4.99
N ILE A 87 1.34 1.58 -6.27
CA ILE A 87 1.59 2.88 -6.93
C ILE A 87 0.28 3.70 -7.00
N ASN A 88 -0.84 3.07 -7.34
CA ASN A 88 -2.13 3.76 -7.34
C ASN A 88 -2.50 4.27 -5.94
N HIS A 89 -2.29 3.45 -4.91
CA HIS A 89 -2.50 3.87 -3.53
C HIS A 89 -1.58 5.04 -3.14
N TRP A 90 -0.28 4.94 -3.44
CA TRP A 90 0.68 6.02 -3.19
C TRP A 90 0.26 7.34 -3.85
N ASN A 91 -0.15 7.30 -5.12
CA ASN A 91 -0.57 8.49 -5.86
C ASN A 91 -1.87 9.11 -5.31
N GLY A 92 -2.71 8.31 -4.65
CA GLY A 92 -3.92 8.79 -3.98
C GLY A 92 -3.72 9.30 -2.55
N LEU A 93 -2.50 9.18 -1.98
CA LEU A 93 -2.22 9.69 -0.64
C LEU A 93 -2.16 11.23 -0.63
N PRO A 94 -2.59 11.86 0.46
CA PRO A 94 -2.40 13.30 0.65
C PRO A 94 -0.92 13.65 0.79
N ASP A 95 -0.60 14.90 0.44
CA ASP A 95 0.78 15.41 0.45
C ASP A 95 1.42 15.35 1.85
N ASP A 96 0.62 15.60 2.89
CA ASP A 96 1.04 15.52 4.30
C ASP A 96 1.64 14.17 4.68
N ILE A 97 1.16 13.07 4.08
CA ILE A 97 1.68 11.72 4.34
C ILE A 97 2.91 11.46 3.48
N VAL A 98 2.86 11.84 2.21
CA VAL A 98 3.89 11.51 1.22
C VAL A 98 5.19 12.29 1.44
N THR A 99 5.11 13.47 2.04
CA THR A 99 6.28 14.31 2.37
C THR A 99 7.07 13.82 3.58
N ILE A 100 6.51 12.93 4.41
CA ILE A 100 7.16 12.41 5.62
C ILE A 100 8.43 11.63 5.23
N SER A 101 9.60 12.12 5.61
CA SER A 101 10.87 11.42 5.36
C SER A 101 11.14 10.27 6.34
N ASP A 102 10.63 10.34 7.57
CA ASP A 102 10.82 9.30 8.58
C ASP A 102 9.92 8.08 8.31
N ALA A 103 10.54 6.91 8.16
CA ALA A 103 9.81 5.68 7.80
C ALA A 103 8.83 5.20 8.89
N ASN A 104 9.10 5.47 10.17
CA ASN A 104 8.24 5.05 11.28
C ASN A 104 7.02 5.97 11.39
N MET A 105 7.23 7.29 11.25
CA MET A 105 6.15 8.26 11.17
C MET A 105 5.27 8.02 9.95
N PHE A 106 5.87 7.77 8.79
CA PHE A 106 5.17 7.46 7.55
C PHE A 106 4.27 6.23 7.71
N ARG A 107 4.82 5.13 8.26
CA ARG A 107 4.06 3.90 8.50
C ARG A 107 2.89 4.14 9.46
N SER A 108 3.08 4.94 10.50
CA SER A 108 2.03 5.26 11.47
C SER A 108 0.92 6.08 10.81
N ALA A 109 1.27 7.09 10.01
CA ALA A 109 0.31 7.90 9.25
C ALA A 109 -0.48 7.06 8.24
N LEU A 110 0.18 6.17 7.49
CA LEU A 110 -0.49 5.21 6.60
C LEU A 110 -1.44 4.28 7.34
N THR A 111 -1.00 3.78 8.50
CA THR A 111 -1.81 2.89 9.32
C THR A 111 -3.08 3.61 9.77
N ASN A 112 -2.98 4.86 10.21
CA ASN A 112 -4.16 5.67 10.55
C ASN A 112 -5.07 5.90 9.33
N PHE A 113 -4.49 6.23 8.17
CA PHE A 113 -5.25 6.49 6.94
C PHE A 113 -6.02 5.28 6.42
N PHE A 114 -5.44 4.08 6.51
CA PHE A 114 -6.06 2.85 6.01
C PHE A 114 -6.90 2.09 7.05
N LEU A 115 -6.68 2.31 8.35
CA LEU A 115 -7.29 1.50 9.41
C LEU A 115 -8.32 2.23 10.26
N ILE A 116 -8.36 3.56 10.24
CA ILE A 116 -9.42 4.32 10.92
C ILE A 116 -10.53 4.57 9.89
N PRO A 117 -11.71 3.93 10.02
CA PRO A 117 -12.86 4.30 9.22
C PRO A 117 -13.31 5.69 9.68
N GLY A 118 -13.21 6.68 8.79
CA GLY A 118 -13.91 7.95 8.93
C GLY A 118 -15.39 7.78 8.68
#